data_AF-P0A1L7-F1
#
_entry.id   AF-P0A1L7-F1
#
_cell.length_a   1.000
_cell.length_b   1.000
_cell.length_c   1.000
_cell.angle_alpha   90.00
_cell.angle_beta   90.00
_cell.angle_gamma   90.00
#
_symmetry.space_group_name_H-M   'P 1'
#
loop_
_entity.id
_entity.type
_entity.pdbx_description
1 polymer ?
#
loop_
_entity_poly.entity_id
_entity_poly.type
_entity_poly.pdbx_seq_one_letter_code
_entity_poly.pdbx_strand_id
1 'polypeptide(L)'
;MDDLVFAGNKALYLVLILSGWPTIVATIIGLLVGLFQTVTQLQEQTLPFGIKLLGVCLCLFLLSGWYGEVLLSYGRQVIFLALAKG
;
A
#
# COMPACT_ATOMS: atom_id res chain seq x y z
N MET A 1 5.28 2.49 29.16
CA MET A 1 4.65 1.56 28.20
C MET A 1 3.92 2.31 27.10
N ASP A 2 3.48 3.54 27.38
CA ASP A 2 2.68 4.37 26.47
C ASP A 2 3.36 4.65 25.13
N ASP A 3 4.69 4.85 25.08
CA ASP A 3 5.35 5.11 23.79
C ASP A 3 5.36 3.88 22.87
N LEU A 4 5.39 2.66 23.42
CA LEU A 4 5.33 1.43 22.62
C LEU A 4 3.94 1.30 21.98
N VAL A 5 2.89 1.60 22.76
CA VAL A 5 1.51 1.62 22.28
C VAL A 5 1.34 2.72 21.23
N PHE A 6 1.90 3.91 21.48
CA PHE A 6 1.88 5.03 20.53
C PHE A 6 2.58 4.67 19.21
N ALA A 7 3.77 4.07 19.26
CA ALA A 7 4.49 3.61 18.07
C ALA A 7 3.68 2.55 17.31
N GLY A 8 3.09 1.58 18.02
CA GLY A 8 2.23 0.55 17.43
C GLY A 8 1.00 1.14 16.72
N ASN A 9 0.28 2.06 17.37
CA ASN A 9 -0.87 2.74 16.76
C ASN A 9 -0.46 3.54 15.52
N LYS A 10 0.67 4.23 15.57
CA LYS A 10 1.22 4.95 14.42
C LYS A 10 1.58 4.01 13.28
N ALA A 11 2.16 2.84 13.58
CA ALA A 11 2.45 1.81 12.58
C ALA A 11 1.19 1.36 11.85
N LEU A 12 0.13 1.01 12.61
CA LEU A 12 -1.15 0.57 12.04
C LEU A 12 -1.79 1.65 11.16
N TYR A 13 -1.72 2.91 11.61
CA TYR A 13 -2.21 4.05 10.83
C TYR A 13 -1.44 4.22 9.52
N LEU A 14 -0.11 4.08 9.56
CA LEU A 14 0.72 4.13 8.35
C LEU A 14 0.43 2.96 7.41
N VAL A 15 0.25 1.74 7.92
CA VAL A 15 -0.15 0.58 7.11
C VAL A 15 -1.47 0.86 6.41
N LEU A 16 -2.47 1.41 7.11
CA LEU A 16 -3.76 1.75 6.52
C LEU A 16 -3.64 2.77 5.39
N ILE A 17 -2.88 3.86 5.61
CA ILE A 17 -2.71 4.92 4.62
C ILE A 17 -1.88 4.46 3.42
N LEU A 18 -0.76 3.79 3.68
CA LEU A 18 0.18 3.33 2.64
C LEU A 18 -0.37 2.11 1.88
N SER A 19 -1.30 1.33 2.42
CA SER A 19 -2.01 0.30 1.63
C SER A 19 -3.19 0.86 0.83
N GLY A 20 -3.74 2.01 1.25
CA GLY A 20 -4.91 2.62 0.62
C GLY A 20 -4.73 2.92 -0.87
N TRP A 21 -3.63 3.58 -1.27
CA TRP A 21 -3.39 3.94 -2.67
C TRP A 21 -3.31 2.73 -3.63
N PRO A 22 -2.47 1.70 -3.37
CA PRO A 22 -2.46 0.46 -4.13
C PRO A 22 -3.83 -0.21 -4.21
N THR A 23 -4.58 -0.21 -3.10
CA THR A 23 -5.90 -0.83 -3.02
C THR A 23 -6.92 -0.13 -3.91
N ILE A 24 -6.91 1.21 -3.91
CA ILE A 24 -7.77 2.02 -4.80
C ILE A 24 -7.44 1.72 -6.26
N VAL A 25 -6.16 1.72 -6.63
CA VAL A 25 -5.71 1.44 -8.00
C VAL A 25 -6.09 0.02 -8.44
N ALA A 26 -5.83 -0.98 -7.60
CA ALA A 26 -6.19 -2.38 -7.88
C ALA A 26 -7.70 -2.58 -8.03
N THR A 27 -8.49 -1.88 -7.22
CA THR A 27 -9.97 -1.91 -7.28
C THR A 27 -10.46 -1.32 -8.61
N ILE A 28 -10.01 -0.12 -8.97
CA ILE A 28 -10.43 0.55 -10.22
C ILE A 28 -10.09 -0.32 -11.44
N ILE A 29 -8.84 -0.79 -11.53
CA ILE A 29 -8.40 -1.66 -12.63
C ILE A 29 -9.20 -2.96 -12.65
N GLY A 30 -9.44 -3.55 -11.47
CA GLY A 30 -10.22 -4.77 -11.36
C GLY A 30 -11.64 -4.66 -11.83
N LEU A 31 -12.31 -3.57 -11.48
CA LEU A 31 -13.68 -3.31 -11.92
C LEU A 31 -13.76 -3.09 -13.43
N LEU A 32 -12.84 -2.29 -13.99
CA LEU A 32 -12.79 -2.05 -15.43
C LEU A 32 -12.53 -3.34 -16.20
N VAL A 33 -11.47 -4.08 -15.86
CA VAL A 33 -11.13 -5.33 -16.55
C VAL A 33 -12.21 -6.39 -16.36
N GLY A 34 -12.78 -6.52 -15.15
CA GLY A 34 -13.86 -7.47 -14.88
C GLY A 34 -15.13 -7.19 -15.68
N LEU A 35 -15.48 -5.91 -15.88
CA LEU A 35 -16.58 -5.53 -16.77
C LEU A 35 -16.29 -5.93 -18.22
N PHE A 36 -15.08 -5.67 -18.72
CA PHE A 36 -14.68 -6.09 -20.06
C PHE A 36 -14.69 -7.62 -20.22
N GLN A 37 -14.23 -8.37 -19.21
CA GLN A 37 -14.29 -9.83 -19.22
C GLN A 37 -15.74 -10.34 -19.31
N THR A 38 -16.65 -9.71 -18.57
CA THR A 38 -18.08 -10.07 -18.59
C THR A 38 -18.69 -9.82 -19.97
N VAL A 39 -18.40 -8.66 -20.57
CA VAL A 39 -18.92 -8.30 -21.91
C VAL A 39 -18.35 -9.19 -23.01
N THR A 40 -17.08 -9.57 -22.92
CA THR A 40 -16.38 -10.39 -23.92
C THR A 40 -16.46 -11.89 -23.64
N GLN A 41 -17.06 -12.30 -22.52
CA GLN A 41 -17.11 -13.68 -22.03
C GLN A 41 -15.72 -14.33 -21.86
N LEU A 42 -14.71 -13.52 -21.55
CA LEU A 42 -13.33 -13.98 -21.34
C LEU A 42 -13.18 -14.54 -19.92
N GLN A 43 -12.89 -15.85 -19.81
CA GLN A 43 -12.80 -16.57 -18.52
C GLN A 43 -11.37 -16.71 -17.97
N GLU A 44 -10.36 -16.19 -18.67
CA GLU A 44 -8.96 -16.24 -18.24
C GLU A 44 -8.69 -15.31 -17.04
N GLN A 45 -8.47 -15.90 -15.87
CA GLN A 45 -8.24 -15.17 -14.61
C GLN A 45 -6.83 -14.58 -14.48
N THR A 46 -5.87 -15.02 -15.29
CA THR A 46 -4.48 -14.56 -15.26
C THR A 46 -4.34 -13.13 -15.78
N LEU A 47 -5.12 -12.77 -16.79
CA LEU A 47 -5.13 -11.44 -17.40
C LEU A 47 -5.48 -10.31 -16.41
N PRO A 48 -6.62 -10.33 -15.69
CA PRO A 48 -6.95 -9.26 -14.74
C PRO A 48 -5.95 -9.19 -13.58
N PHE A 49 -5.40 -10.32 -13.14
CA PHE A 49 -4.37 -10.34 -12.11
C PHE A 49 -3.09 -9.62 -12.58
N GLY A 50 -2.62 -9.93 -13.80
CA GLY A 50 -1.46 -9.28 -14.40
C GLY A 50 -1.65 -7.77 -14.57
N ILE A 51 -2.80 -7.33 -15.11
CA ILE A 51 -3.09 -5.91 -15.31
C ILE A 51 -3.17 -5.15 -13.98
N LYS A 52 -3.83 -5.72 -12.96
CA LYS A 52 -3.87 -5.15 -11.60
C LYS A 52 -2.47 -4.99 -11.02
N LEU A 53 -1.63 -6.02 -11.13
CA LEU A 53 -0.26 -6.02 -10.61
C LEU A 53 0.57 -4.91 -11.26
N LEU A 54 0.53 -4.78 -12.59
CA LEU A 54 1.22 -3.70 -13.30
C LEU A 54 0.77 -2.32 -12.82
N GLY A 55 -0.54 -2.13 -12.64
CA GLY A 55 -1.08 -0.88 -12.11
C GLY A 55 -0.63 -0.57 -10.68
N VAL A 56 -0.60 -1.57 -9.80
CA VAL A 56 -0.09 -1.43 -8.43
C VAL A 56 1.41 -1.11 -8.42
N CYS A 57 2.21 -1.81 -9.24
CA CYS A 57 3.64 -1.54 -9.37
C CYS A 57 3.89 -0.11 -9.86
N LEU A 58 3.13 0.35 -10.87
CA LEU A 58 3.23 1.73 -11.36
C LEU A 58 2.84 2.74 -10.28
N CYS A 59 1.76 2.48 -9.53
CA CYS A 59 1.33 3.31 -8.40
C CYS A 59 2.43 3.45 -7.34
N LEU A 60 3.02 2.33 -6.91
CA LEU A 60 4.12 2.32 -5.94
C LEU A 60 5.37 3.00 -6.48
N PHE A 61 5.69 2.84 -7.76
CA PHE A 61 6.82 3.50 -8.40
C PHE A 61 6.66 5.02 -8.39
N LEU A 62 5.48 5.52 -8.78
CA LEU A 62 5.17 6.95 -8.82
C LEU A 62 5.11 7.57 -7.41
N LEU A 63 4.57 6.84 -6.43
CA LEU A 63 4.46 7.32 -5.05
C LEU A 63 5.70 6.97 -4.20
N SER A 64 6.72 6.35 -4.78
CA SER A 64 7.89 5.82 -4.06
C SER A 64 8.58 6.86 -3.17
N GLY A 65 8.72 8.11 -3.64
CA GLY A 65 9.29 9.21 -2.86
C GLY A 65 8.51 9.48 -1.57
N TRP A 66 7.18 9.62 -1.68
CA TRP A 66 6.32 9.86 -0.51
C TRP A 66 6.31 8.66 0.45
N TYR A 67 6.25 7.43 -0.06
CA TYR A 67 6.37 6.22 0.77
C TYR A 67 7.70 6.20 1.53
N GLY A 68 8.80 6.51 0.81
CA GLY A 68 10.13 6.58 1.38
C GLY A 68 10.22 7.60 2.52
N GLU A 69 9.74 8.82 2.30
CA GLU A 69 9.75 9.88 3.32
C GLU A 69 8.95 9.50 4.58
N VAL A 70 7.74 8.94 4.39
CA VAL A 70 6.87 8.52 5.49
C VAL A 70 7.50 7.39 6.29
N LEU A 71 8.06 6.38 5.60
CA LEU A 71 8.71 5.23 6.24
C LEU A 71 10.01 5.62 6.94
N LEU A 72 10.84 6.48 6.34
CA LEU A 72 12.08 6.98 6.95
C LEU A 72 11.77 7.86 8.16
N SER A 73 10.74 8.71 8.08
CA SER A 73 10.29 9.51 9.22
C SER A 73 9.82 8.64 10.38
N TYR A 74 9.02 7.61 10.09
CA TYR A 74 8.57 6.66 11.11
C TYR A 74 9.73 5.84 11.69
N GLY A 75 10.62 5.31 10.85
CA GLY A 75 11.78 4.55 11.29
C GLY A 75 12.68 5.34 12.24
N ARG A 76 12.98 6.62 11.91
CA ARG A 76 13.76 7.50 12.79
C ARG A 76 13.09 7.71 14.15
N GLN A 77 11.77 7.88 14.19
CA GLN A 77 11.03 8.03 15.45
C GLN A 77 11.11 6.77 16.31
N VAL A 78 10.96 5.59 15.71
CA VAL A 78 11.05 4.31 16.43
C VAL A 78 12.47 4.06 16.94
N ILE A 79 13.50 4.36 16.14
CA ILE A 79 14.90 4.21 16.56
C ILE A 79 15.22 5.18 17.71
N PHE A 80 14.81 6.44 17.61
CA PHE A 80 15.01 7.42 18.69
C PHE A 80 14.33 6.97 19.98
N LEU A 81 13.11 6.44 19.89
CA LEU A 81 12.40 5.90 21.04
C LEU A 81 13.10 4.68 21.66
N ALA A 82 13.68 3.81 20.83
CA ALA A 82 14.43 2.65 21.30
C ALA A 82 15.71 3.06 22.05
N LEU A 83 16.44 4.05 21.53
CA LEU A 83 17.67 4.55 22.15
C LEU A 83 17.41 5.39 23.41
N ALA A 84 16.30 6.12 23.47
CA ALA A 84 15.94 6.92 24.65
C ALA A 84 15.48 6.08 25.85
N LYS A 85 15.18 4.80 25.64
CA LYS A 85 14.75 3.85 26.68
C LYS A 85 15.85 2.93 27.20
N GLY A 86 16.98 2.83 26.49
CA GLY A 86 18.18 2.15 26.97
C GLY A 86 18.89 3.01 28.00
#